data_AF-A0A7R9G1K7-F1
#
_entry.id   AF-A0A7R9G1K7-F1
#
_cell.length_a   1.000
_cell.length_b   1.000
_cell.length_c   1.000
_cell.angle_alpha   90.00
_cell.angle_beta   90.00
_cell.angle_gamma   90.00
#
_symmetry.space_group_name_H-M   'P 1'
#
loop_
_entity.id
_entity.type
_entity.pdbx_description
1 polymer ?
#
loop_
_entity_poly.entity_id
_entity_poly.type
_entity_poly.pdbx_seq_one_letter_code
_entity_poly.pdbx_strand_id
1 'polypeptide(L)'
;MKLGEPLPSLHKNFGHGTLLVERAAIMVPIQVQNNDYDEDPEDSEVKICSLFLGNPDDRKLRKVELEVMIPKKMREKARDEKCVEEVKAFTDCCKNSSIAMVIKCRTQNSLLKDCLTRWYQDEEFKALCRNEYLSERSEFRRTGLQQKHRTAAH
;
A
#
# COMPACT_ATOMS: atom_id res chain seq x y z
N MET A 1 4.86 6.63 -58.40
CA MET A 1 5.73 5.44 -58.45
C MET A 1 7.18 5.88 -58.48
N LYS A 2 7.86 5.86 -57.33
CA LYS A 2 9.31 5.73 -57.21
C LYS A 2 9.54 4.86 -55.97
N LEU A 3 10.00 3.64 -56.25
CA LEU A 3 10.57 2.70 -55.30
C LEU A 3 11.97 3.18 -54.92
N GLY A 4 12.37 2.96 -53.66
CA GLY A 4 13.67 3.34 -53.11
C GLY A 4 13.79 2.94 -51.64
N GLU A 5 13.92 1.63 -51.45
CA GLU A 5 14.62 0.80 -50.44
C GLU A 5 15.21 1.39 -49.12
N PRO A 6 15.45 0.53 -48.09
CA PRO A 6 15.38 0.83 -46.65
C PRO A 6 16.73 0.80 -45.89
N LEU A 7 16.66 0.94 -44.55
CA LEU A 7 17.58 0.53 -43.44
C LEU A 7 18.15 1.68 -42.57
N PRO A 8 18.54 1.46 -41.28
CA PRO A 8 18.84 0.17 -40.65
C PRO A 8 18.10 -0.19 -39.36
N SER A 9 17.86 -1.48 -39.26
CA SER A 9 17.75 -2.29 -38.06
C SER A 9 18.93 -2.05 -37.10
N LEU A 10 18.64 -1.61 -35.87
CA LEU A 10 19.59 -1.74 -34.77
C LEU A 10 19.22 -2.96 -33.92
N HIS A 11 19.73 -4.08 -34.37
CA HIS A 11 19.86 -5.30 -33.59
C HIS A 11 20.94 -5.05 -32.52
N LYS A 12 20.58 -5.07 -31.25
CA LYS A 12 21.53 -5.25 -30.15
C LYS A 12 21.13 -6.50 -29.39
N ASN A 13 21.63 -7.63 -29.87
CA ASN A 13 21.82 -8.83 -29.07
C ASN A 13 23.22 -8.77 -28.43
N PHE A 14 23.22 -8.59 -27.12
CA PHE A 14 24.18 -9.06 -26.13
C PHE A 14 23.28 -9.27 -24.91
N GLY A 15 23.22 -10.40 -24.22
CA GLY A 15 24.14 -11.50 -24.08
C GLY A 15 23.77 -12.10 -22.73
N HIS A 16 23.24 -13.32 -22.79
CA HIS A 16 23.15 -14.34 -21.77
C HIS A 16 23.56 -14.00 -20.31
N GLY A 17 22.62 -14.23 -19.38
CA GLY A 17 22.92 -14.71 -18.04
C GLY A 17 22.99 -13.65 -16.95
N THR A 18 21.89 -13.48 -16.20
CA THR A 18 21.86 -13.73 -14.75
C THR A 18 20.40 -13.83 -14.30
N LEU A 19 20.15 -14.91 -13.57
CA LEU A 19 18.92 -15.32 -12.92
C LEU A 19 18.47 -14.28 -11.89
N LEU A 20 17.44 -13.48 -12.17
CA LEU A 20 16.68 -12.78 -11.15
C LEU A 20 15.19 -12.93 -11.46
N VAL A 21 14.58 -13.87 -10.74
CA VAL A 21 13.14 -14.03 -10.57
C VAL A 21 12.56 -12.79 -9.87
N GLU A 22 12.38 -11.71 -10.61
CA GLU A 22 11.57 -10.58 -10.14
C GLU A 22 10.08 -10.89 -10.26
N ARG A 23 9.54 -11.33 -9.13
CA ARG A 23 8.26 -10.90 -8.55
C ARG A 23 7.04 -10.97 -9.46
N ALA A 24 6.35 -12.10 -9.41
CA ALA A 24 4.90 -12.16 -9.59
C ALA A 24 4.19 -11.44 -8.43
N ALA A 25 4.20 -10.11 -8.44
CA ALA A 25 3.36 -9.28 -7.60
C ALA A 25 2.07 -8.94 -8.34
N ILE A 26 0.96 -9.06 -7.62
CA ILE A 26 -0.38 -8.70 -8.05
C ILE A 26 -0.37 -7.25 -8.53
N MET A 27 -0.73 -7.01 -9.79
CA MET A 27 -1.11 -5.68 -10.26
C MET A 27 -2.47 -5.30 -9.64
N VAL A 28 -2.43 -4.89 -8.39
CA VAL A 28 -3.03 -3.63 -7.96
C VAL A 28 -1.83 -2.70 -7.79
N PRO A 29 -1.77 -1.50 -8.38
CA PRO A 29 -0.76 -0.53 -8.01
C PRO A 29 -1.15 -0.01 -6.62
N ILE A 30 -0.93 -0.83 -5.59
CA ILE A 30 -0.46 -0.29 -4.33
C ILE A 30 0.97 0.06 -4.70
N GLN A 31 1.23 1.35 -4.91
CA GLN A 31 2.55 1.84 -4.56
C GLN A 31 2.69 1.56 -3.06
N VAL A 32 3.18 0.36 -2.77
CA VAL A 32 3.95 0.09 -1.58
C VAL A 32 5.18 0.96 -1.83
N GLN A 33 5.08 2.24 -1.45
CA GLN A 33 6.25 2.88 -0.90
C GLN A 33 6.53 2.10 0.37
N ASN A 34 7.27 1.00 0.20
CA ASN A 34 8.33 0.67 1.15
C ASN A 34 9.28 1.84 1.04
N ASN A 35 8.93 2.93 1.72
CA ASN A 35 9.91 3.84 2.22
C ASN A 35 10.44 3.15 3.47
N ASP A 36 11.28 2.14 3.24
CA ASP A 36 12.33 1.76 4.16
C ASP A 36 13.32 2.93 4.12
N TYR A 37 12.97 4.03 4.80
CA TYR A 37 13.99 4.93 5.30
C TYR A 37 14.48 4.28 6.59
N ASP A 38 15.63 3.62 6.50
CA ASP A 38 16.46 3.33 7.66
C ASP A 38 16.71 4.67 8.37
N GLU A 39 16.04 4.92 9.50
CA GLU A 39 16.37 6.04 10.38
C GLU A 39 17.56 5.59 11.24
N ASP A 40 18.74 6.09 10.87
CA ASP A 40 19.95 6.04 11.68
C ASP A 40 19.72 6.65 13.08
N PRO A 41 20.44 6.18 14.12
CA PRO A 41 20.19 6.53 15.51
C PRO A 41 20.97 7.80 15.90
N GLU A 42 20.38 8.98 15.73
CA GLU A 42 20.67 10.13 16.61
C GLU A 42 19.38 10.85 16.98
N ASP A 43 18.71 10.23 17.95
CA ASP A 43 17.55 10.73 18.65
C ASP A 43 18.00 11.81 19.65
N SER A 44 17.99 13.08 19.23
CA SER A 44 18.04 14.18 20.19
C SER A 44 17.15 15.35 19.76
N GLU A 45 16.09 15.53 20.55
CA GLU A 45 15.08 16.60 20.53
C GLU A 45 13.93 16.48 19.51
N VAL A 46 13.14 15.42 19.61
CA VAL A 46 11.73 15.44 19.18
C VAL A 46 10.92 16.31 20.14
N LYS A 47 11.10 17.64 20.02
CA LYS A 47 10.15 18.64 20.51
C LYS A 47 9.73 19.55 19.36
N ILE A 48 9.28 18.92 18.28
CA ILE A 48 8.60 19.61 17.19
C ILE A 48 7.32 20.22 17.76
N CYS A 49 7.33 21.54 17.90
CA CYS A 49 6.20 22.30 18.42
C CYS A 49 4.96 22.04 17.54
N SER A 50 3.81 21.80 18.17
CA SER A 50 2.51 21.52 17.54
C SER A 50 2.09 22.53 16.46
N LEU A 51 2.71 23.71 16.43
CA LEU A 51 2.55 24.71 15.37
C LEU A 51 2.95 24.20 13.97
N PHE A 52 4.00 23.38 13.85
CA PHE A 52 4.50 22.92 12.53
C PHE A 52 3.68 21.76 11.95
N LEU A 53 3.09 20.93 12.81
CA LEU A 53 2.31 19.75 12.39
C LEU A 53 0.82 20.08 12.11
N GLY A 54 0.40 21.29 12.50
CA GLY A 54 -0.96 21.79 12.35
C GLY A 54 -1.84 21.50 13.56
N ASN A 55 -3.04 22.10 13.57
CA ASN A 55 -3.95 22.02 14.70
C ASN A 55 -4.43 20.57 14.95
N PRO A 56 -4.24 19.99 16.16
CA PRO A 56 -4.66 18.62 16.48
C PRO A 56 -6.17 18.43 16.53
N ASP A 57 -6.96 19.48 16.74
CA ASP A 57 -8.42 19.41 16.86
C ASP A 57 -9.14 19.77 15.55
N ASP A 58 -8.38 20.13 14.50
CA ASP A 58 -8.93 20.27 13.16
C ASP A 58 -9.44 18.91 12.66
N ARG A 59 -10.71 18.87 12.24
CA ARG A 59 -11.38 17.69 11.68
C ARG A 59 -11.61 17.76 10.18
N LYS A 60 -11.17 18.85 9.53
CA LYS A 60 -11.23 18.95 8.07
C LYS A 60 -10.31 17.91 7.45
N LEU A 61 -10.76 17.34 6.35
CA LEU A 61 -9.97 16.41 5.55
C LEU A 61 -9.52 17.09 4.27
N ARG A 62 -8.24 16.94 3.96
CA ARG A 62 -7.64 17.31 2.69
C ARG A 62 -8.01 16.28 1.62
N LYS A 63 -7.89 16.67 0.35
CA LYS A 63 -8.16 15.78 -0.79
C LYS A 63 -7.39 14.45 -0.69
N VAL A 64 -6.10 14.51 -0.36
CA VAL A 64 -5.24 13.31 -0.17
C VAL A 64 -5.75 12.41 0.96
N GLU A 65 -6.29 12.99 2.02
CA GLU A 65 -6.78 12.20 3.16
C GLU A 65 -8.09 11.48 2.81
N LEU A 66 -8.96 12.14 2.05
CA LEU A 66 -10.21 11.58 1.53
C LEU A 66 -9.98 10.51 0.47
N GLU A 67 -9.09 10.76 -0.50
CA GLU A 67 -8.94 9.92 -1.68
C GLU A 67 -7.88 8.82 -1.51
N VAL A 68 -6.93 9.00 -0.58
CA VAL A 68 -5.80 8.08 -0.41
C VAL A 68 -5.73 7.51 1.00
N MET A 69 -5.67 8.35 2.04
CA MET A 69 -5.36 7.88 3.40
C MET A 69 -6.50 7.05 4.01
N ILE A 70 -7.73 7.55 3.96
CA ILE A 70 -8.89 6.82 4.48
C ILE A 70 -9.16 5.54 3.65
N PRO A 71 -9.16 5.58 2.31
CA PRO A 71 -9.24 4.36 1.49
C PRO A 71 -8.15 3.33 1.79
N LYS A 72 -6.92 3.78 2.06
CA LYS A 72 -5.82 2.91 2.49
C LYS A 72 -6.13 2.27 3.84
N LYS A 73 -6.55 3.07 4.83
CA LYS A 73 -6.96 2.59 6.16
C LYS A 73 -8.07 1.54 6.09
N MET A 74 -9.11 1.81 5.28
CA MET A 74 -10.21 0.86 5.05
C MET A 74 -9.70 -0.46 4.47
N ARG A 75 -8.78 -0.41 3.49
CA ARG A 75 -8.22 -1.61 2.87
C ARG A 75 -7.38 -2.43 3.85
N GLU A 76 -6.54 -1.78 4.64
CA GLU A 76 -5.71 -2.44 5.66
C GLU A 76 -6.60 -3.11 6.71
N LYS A 77 -7.53 -2.35 7.31
CA LYS A 77 -8.46 -2.86 8.31
C LYS A 77 -9.36 -3.96 7.78
N ALA A 78 -9.88 -3.84 6.55
CA ALA A 78 -10.70 -4.88 5.94
C ALA A 78 -9.91 -6.17 5.70
N ARG A 79 -8.65 -6.09 5.25
CA ARG A 79 -7.79 -7.27 5.10
C ARG A 79 -7.52 -7.96 6.44
N ASP A 80 -7.24 -7.18 7.47
CA ASP A 80 -6.73 -7.70 8.74
C ASP A 80 -7.87 -8.17 9.66
N GLU A 81 -9.07 -7.58 9.56
CA GLU A 81 -10.20 -7.87 10.45
C GLU A 81 -11.42 -8.51 9.77
N LYS A 82 -11.64 -8.28 8.47
CA LYS A 82 -12.92 -8.64 7.81
C LYS A 82 -12.80 -9.73 6.74
N CYS A 83 -11.72 -9.72 5.96
CA CYS A 83 -11.47 -10.60 4.83
C CYS A 83 -10.36 -11.62 5.13
N VAL A 84 -10.26 -12.05 6.39
CA VAL A 84 -9.15 -12.89 6.89
C VAL A 84 -9.08 -14.23 6.15
N GLU A 85 -10.23 -14.85 5.88
CA GLU A 85 -10.31 -16.12 5.18
C GLU A 85 -9.90 -16.00 3.71
N GLU A 86 -10.35 -14.95 3.01
CA GLU A 86 -9.96 -14.68 1.63
C GLU A 86 -8.48 -14.34 1.52
N VAL A 87 -7.94 -13.55 2.47
CA VAL A 87 -6.51 -13.25 2.57
C VAL A 87 -5.71 -14.54 2.78
N LYS A 88 -6.15 -15.42 3.68
CA LYS A 88 -5.50 -16.70 3.94
C LYS A 88 -5.52 -17.61 2.72
N ALA A 89 -6.69 -17.84 2.11
CA ALA A 89 -6.84 -18.67 0.92
C ALA A 89 -6.00 -18.16 -0.26
N PHE A 90 -5.96 -16.84 -0.43
CA PHE A 90 -5.12 -16.21 -1.42
C PHE A 90 -3.63 -16.41 -1.10
N THR A 91 -3.21 -16.14 0.12
CA THR A 91 -1.81 -16.31 0.58
C THR A 91 -1.33 -17.75 0.44
N ASP A 92 -2.17 -18.73 0.78
CA ASP A 92 -1.84 -20.15 0.63
C ASP A 92 -1.71 -20.55 -0.85
N CYS A 93 -2.55 -19.98 -1.73
CA CYS A 93 -2.37 -20.15 -3.16
C CYS A 93 -1.04 -19.55 -3.66
N CYS A 94 -0.66 -18.36 -3.17
CA CYS A 94 0.60 -17.70 -3.53
C CYS A 94 1.80 -18.57 -3.16
N LYS A 95 1.81 -19.12 -1.94
CA LYS A 95 2.88 -20.00 -1.44
C LYS A 95 3.03 -21.26 -2.31
N ASN A 96 1.92 -21.83 -2.77
CA ASN A 96 1.93 -23.08 -3.56
C ASN A 96 2.21 -22.89 -5.05
N SER A 97 2.03 -21.67 -5.58
CA SER A 97 2.05 -21.41 -7.02
C SER A 97 3.38 -20.86 -7.54
N SER A 98 4.30 -20.47 -6.65
CA SER A 98 5.61 -19.88 -6.99
C SER A 98 5.48 -18.83 -8.12
N ILE A 99 6.19 -19.03 -9.23
CA ILE A 99 6.21 -18.09 -10.38
C ILE A 99 4.86 -18.04 -11.12
N ALA A 100 4.02 -19.08 -11.03
CA ALA A 100 2.76 -19.19 -11.76
C ALA A 100 1.55 -18.56 -11.03
N MET A 101 1.78 -17.83 -9.93
CA MET A 101 0.75 -17.27 -9.05
C MET A 101 -0.30 -16.42 -9.78
N VAL A 102 0.11 -15.53 -10.70
CA VAL A 102 -0.82 -14.60 -11.40
C VAL A 102 -1.83 -15.35 -12.26
N ILE A 103 -1.51 -16.57 -12.68
CA ILE A 103 -2.41 -17.42 -13.47
C ILE A 103 -3.20 -18.35 -12.55
N LYS A 104 -2.53 -19.03 -11.61
CA LYS A 104 -3.15 -20.05 -10.75
C LYS A 104 -4.05 -19.47 -9.66
N CYS A 105 -3.76 -18.28 -9.14
CA CYS A 105 -4.47 -17.69 -8.01
C CYS A 105 -5.53 -16.65 -8.39
N ARG A 106 -6.00 -16.66 -9.65
CA ARG A 106 -7.01 -15.69 -10.14
C ARG A 106 -8.32 -15.78 -9.38
N THR A 107 -8.76 -16.99 -9.05
CA THR A 107 -10.01 -17.23 -8.33
C THR A 107 -9.95 -16.66 -6.92
N GLN A 108 -8.92 -17.01 -6.15
CA GLN A 108 -8.73 -16.51 -4.78
C GLN A 108 -8.54 -14.99 -4.78
N ASN A 109 -7.86 -14.44 -5.78
CA ASN A 109 -7.72 -12.99 -5.94
C ASN A 109 -9.07 -12.30 -6.22
N SER A 110 -9.94 -12.90 -7.02
CA SER A 110 -11.29 -12.36 -7.26
C SER A 110 -12.10 -12.34 -5.97
N LEU A 111 -12.11 -13.44 -5.22
CA LEU A 111 -12.84 -13.53 -3.95
C LEU A 111 -12.35 -12.48 -2.95
N LEU A 112 -11.03 -12.31 -2.84
CA LEU A 112 -10.44 -11.28 -1.98
C LEU A 112 -10.84 -9.87 -2.45
N LYS A 113 -10.78 -9.60 -3.76
CA LYS A 113 -11.22 -8.30 -4.31
C LYS A 113 -12.69 -8.03 -4.04
N ASP A 114 -13.55 -9.04 -4.19
CA ASP A 114 -14.98 -8.92 -3.95
C ASP A 114 -15.27 -8.63 -2.46
N CYS A 115 -14.56 -9.31 -1.55
CA CYS A 115 -14.64 -9.02 -0.12
C CYS A 115 -14.23 -7.57 0.20
N LEU A 116 -13.08 -7.12 -0.30
CA LEU A 116 -12.59 -5.77 -0.05
C LEU A 116 -13.50 -4.70 -0.66
N THR A 117 -14.06 -4.95 -1.84
CA THR A 117 -14.97 -4.02 -2.53
C THR A 117 -16.26 -3.83 -1.74
N ARG A 118 -16.79 -4.90 -1.14
CA ARG A 118 -17.98 -4.83 -0.28
C ARG A 118 -17.77 -3.88 0.89
N TRP A 119 -16.65 -4.00 1.60
CA TRP A 119 -16.32 -3.12 2.72
C TRP A 119 -15.94 -1.70 2.29
N TYR A 120 -15.41 -1.53 1.09
CA TYR A 120 -15.12 -0.21 0.55
C TYR A 120 -16.38 0.63 0.30
N GLN A 121 -17.49 -0.02 -0.03
CA GLN A 121 -18.78 0.62 -0.28
C GLN A 121 -19.63 0.80 0.99
N ASP A 122 -19.19 0.26 2.12
CA ASP A 122 -19.88 0.35 3.39
C ASP A 122 -19.62 1.71 4.06
N GLU A 123 -20.66 2.54 4.16
CA GLU A 123 -20.52 3.90 4.69
C GLU A 123 -20.29 3.94 6.22
N GLU A 124 -20.75 2.94 6.96
CA GLU A 124 -20.49 2.83 8.40
C GLU A 124 -19.01 2.51 8.65
N PHE A 125 -18.47 1.55 7.92
CA PHE A 125 -17.06 1.17 7.95
C PHE A 125 -16.15 2.31 7.52
N LYS A 126 -16.56 3.08 6.50
CA LYS A 126 -15.86 4.30 6.07
C LYS A 126 -15.87 5.39 7.14
N ALA A 127 -16.99 5.59 7.83
CA ALA A 127 -17.09 6.53 8.94
C ALA A 127 -16.19 6.11 10.13
N LEU A 128 -16.17 4.82 10.45
CA LEU A 128 -15.28 4.24 11.45
C LEU A 128 -13.81 4.51 11.11
N CYS A 129 -13.37 4.10 9.91
CA CYS A 129 -11.98 4.28 9.46
C CYS A 129 -11.58 5.76 9.40
N ARG A 130 -12.51 6.64 9.04
CA ARG A 130 -12.31 8.10 9.07
C ARG A 130 -12.06 8.61 10.48
N ASN A 131 -12.83 8.15 11.46
CA ASN A 131 -12.67 8.57 12.85
C ASN A 131 -11.34 8.08 13.44
N GLU A 132 -10.98 6.82 13.17
CA GLU A 132 -9.68 6.26 13.55
C GLU A 132 -8.52 7.07 12.94
N TYR A 133 -8.59 7.36 11.64
CA TYR A 133 -7.60 8.20 10.96
C TYR A 133 -7.45 9.59 11.59
N LEU A 134 -8.57 10.25 11.90
CA LEU A 134 -8.55 11.57 12.55
C LEU A 134 -7.94 11.51 13.96
N SER A 135 -8.19 10.44 14.70
CA SER A 135 -7.58 10.22 16.02
C SER A 135 -6.07 10.09 15.93
N GLU A 136 -5.59 9.22 15.04
CA GLU A 136 -4.15 9.00 14.82
C GLU A 136 -3.44 10.27 14.32
N ARG A 137 -4.11 11.03 13.45
CA ARG A 137 -3.62 12.34 12.99
C ARG A 137 -3.55 13.35 14.13
N SER A 138 -4.56 13.39 14.99
CA SER A 138 -4.57 14.28 16.16
C SER A 138 -3.40 13.95 17.09
N GLU A 139 -3.17 12.67 17.36
CA GLU A 139 -2.07 12.20 18.19
C GLU A 139 -0.70 12.50 17.56
N PHE A 140 -0.55 12.29 16.25
CA PHE A 140 0.67 12.65 15.54
C PHE A 140 0.94 14.16 15.63
N ARG A 141 -0.08 15.00 15.49
CA ARG A 141 0.06 16.46 15.63
C ARG A 141 0.40 16.90 17.07
N ARG A 142 -0.08 16.15 18.07
CA ARG A 142 0.23 16.40 19.49
C ARG A 142 1.62 15.95 19.90
N THR A 143 2.07 14.80 19.40
CA THR A 143 3.27 14.10 19.90
C THR A 143 4.45 14.10 18.94
N GLY A 144 4.22 14.33 17.65
CA GLY A 144 5.21 14.12 16.59
C GLY A 144 5.50 12.65 16.27
N LEU A 145 4.91 11.71 17.00
CA LEU A 145 5.18 10.28 16.85
C LEU A 145 4.14 9.60 15.98
N GLN A 146 4.58 8.74 15.07
CA GLN A 146 3.67 7.89 14.29
C GLN A 146 3.19 6.70 15.14
N GLN A 147 1.99 6.20 14.86
CA GLN A 147 1.39 5.07 15.60
C GLN A 147 2.34 3.86 15.68
N LYS A 148 3.02 3.54 14.57
CA LYS A 148 4.00 2.44 14.49
C LYS A 148 5.17 2.58 15.48
N HIS A 149 5.61 3.81 15.75
CA HIS A 149 6.74 4.06 16.67
C HIS A 149 6.28 4.02 18.13
N ARG A 150 5.00 4.30 18.42
CA ARG A 150 4.43 4.15 19.76
C ARG A 150 4.25 2.69 20.18
N THR A 151 3.83 1.83 19.27
CA THR A 151 3.63 0.39 19.56
C THR A 151 4.92 -0.40 19.75
N ALA A 152 6.06 0.14 19.29
CA ALA A 152 7.38 -0.47 19.46
C ALA A 152 8.10 -0.01 20.75
N ALA A 153 7.57 1.00 21.44
CA ALA A 153 8.13 1.55 22.68
C ALA A 153 7.57 0.90 23.96
N HIS A 154 6.86 -0.23 23.82
CA HIS A 154 6.27 -1.03 24.89
C HIS A 154 6.78 -2.46 24.82
#